data_AF-A0A2V8BQ29-F1
#
_entry.id   AF-A0A2V8BQ29-F1
#
_cell.length_a   1.000
_cell.length_b   1.000
_cell.length_c   1.000
_cell.angle_alpha   90.00
_cell.angle_beta   90.00
_cell.angle_gamma   90.00
#
_symmetry.space_group_name_H-M   'P 1'
#
loop_
_entity.id
_entity.type
_entity.pdbx_description
1 polymer ?
#
loop_
_entity_poly.entity_id
_entity_poly.type
_entity_poly.pdbx_seq_one_letter_code
_entity_poly.pdbx_strand_id
1 'polypeptide(L)'
;MGLGRRQIVLALWSLGFSVIPAAAVAQDAAHDHIQMNMPANGGWQLMQDGIVFAELNHQGGPRGGREFVVPNWWMGMASRDLSRGRLTFTGMLSLDPATVGKNGYREIFQTGEALNGRPLIDRQHPHDLFMQLAAVWRVPMGESTGITLAGGPVGEPALGPVAFMHRASAADNPTAPLGHHTLDSTHIAFGVVTAAVDRGPFVVEVSLFNGREPDENRWDIEVGRFDSLSGRIWYRPGDEWELQASSGRLEDPEQLEPGIIIRTTASGSWTRRNGMAISSVTAAYGRNNTDHGARSCRPTPWWRDRRWSRRVRFSH
;
A
#
# COMPACT_ATOMS: atom_id res chain seq x y z
N MET A 1 -33.03 32.79 -24.36
CA MET A 1 -31.87 32.54 -23.46
C MET A 1 -32.24 31.43 -22.50
N GLY A 2 -31.77 30.20 -22.74
CA GLY A 2 -32.03 29.06 -21.86
C GLY A 2 -30.70 28.41 -21.47
N LEU A 3 -30.28 28.58 -20.22
CA LEU A 3 -29.13 27.88 -19.66
C LEU A 3 -29.52 26.42 -19.39
N GLY A 4 -29.06 25.52 -20.27
CA GLY A 4 -29.12 24.08 -20.03
C GLY A 4 -28.15 23.67 -18.91
N ARG A 5 -28.70 23.19 -17.79
CA ARG A 5 -27.94 22.50 -16.73
C ARG A 5 -27.26 21.26 -17.33
N ARG A 6 -25.93 21.30 -17.47
CA ARG A 6 -25.14 20.10 -17.77
C ARG A 6 -25.00 19.28 -16.49
N GLN A 7 -25.70 18.15 -16.44
CA GLN A 7 -25.50 17.13 -15.41
C GLN A 7 -24.15 16.45 -15.63
N ILE A 8 -23.27 16.51 -14.64
CA ILE A 8 -22.07 15.67 -14.58
C ILE A 8 -22.53 14.30 -14.12
N VAL A 9 -22.64 13.35 -15.05
CA VAL A 9 -22.89 11.94 -14.75
C VAL A 9 -21.53 11.25 -14.71
N LEU A 10 -21.01 11.00 -13.51
CA LEU A 10 -19.91 10.07 -13.28
C LEU A 10 -20.50 8.65 -13.28
N ALA A 11 -20.37 7.96 -14.40
CA ALA A 11 -20.64 6.53 -14.48
C ALA A 11 -19.29 5.83 -14.69
N LEU A 12 -18.66 5.41 -13.58
CA LEU A 12 -17.55 4.46 -13.61
C LEU A 12 -18.14 3.08 -13.92
N TRP A 13 -17.89 2.59 -15.13
CA TRP A 13 -18.13 1.21 -15.51
C TRP A 13 -16.79 0.51 -15.64
N SER A 14 -16.30 -0.11 -14.57
CA SER A 14 -15.17 -1.03 -14.63
C SER A 14 -15.68 -2.41 -15.04
N LEU A 15 -15.52 -2.77 -16.31
CA LEU A 15 -15.63 -4.15 -16.78
C LEU A 15 -14.22 -4.75 -16.78
N GLY A 16 -13.81 -5.28 -15.62
CA GLY A 16 -12.57 -6.05 -15.49
C GLY A 16 -12.79 -7.48 -15.96
N PHE A 17 -12.12 -7.89 -17.03
CA PHE A 17 -11.96 -9.30 -17.38
C PHE A 17 -10.64 -9.79 -16.78
N SER A 18 -10.71 -10.57 -15.70
CA SER A 18 -9.53 -11.25 -15.15
C SER A 18 -9.29 -12.55 -15.94
N VAL A 19 -8.16 -12.63 -16.64
CA VAL A 19 -7.67 -13.89 -17.22
C VAL A 19 -6.58 -14.42 -16.27
N ILE A 20 -6.80 -15.60 -15.69
CA ILE A 20 -6.00 -16.16 -14.59
C ILE A 20 -5.16 -17.35 -15.07
N PRO A 21 -3.83 -17.31 -14.88
CA PRO A 21 -3.01 -18.46 -14.56
C PRO A 21 -2.48 -18.36 -13.12
N ALA A 22 -3.12 -19.09 -12.21
CA ALA A 22 -2.57 -19.80 -11.06
C ALA A 22 -1.46 -19.31 -10.10
N ALA A 23 -1.79 -18.86 -8.85
CA ALA A 23 -1.20 -19.31 -7.54
C ALA A 23 -1.69 -18.57 -6.26
N ALA A 24 -1.35 -19.14 -5.09
CA ALA A 24 -1.93 -19.02 -3.74
C ALA A 24 -2.04 -17.64 -3.08
N VAL A 25 -3.03 -17.51 -2.19
CA VAL A 25 -3.23 -16.40 -1.24
C VAL A 25 -2.93 -16.89 0.18
N ALA A 26 -1.98 -16.26 0.86
CA ALA A 26 -1.93 -16.19 2.33
C ALA A 26 -1.05 -15.02 2.81
N GLN A 27 -1.65 -13.88 3.10
CA GLN A 27 -1.11 -12.87 4.01
C GLN A 27 -2.15 -12.66 5.13
N ASP A 28 -1.82 -13.25 6.28
CA ASP A 28 -1.87 -12.66 7.62
C ASP A 28 -1.45 -13.77 8.58
N ALA A 29 -0.17 -13.81 8.94
CA ALA A 29 0.30 -14.58 10.07
C ALA A 29 0.61 -13.60 11.20
N ALA A 30 -0.45 -13.15 11.88
CA ALA A 30 -0.34 -12.58 13.20
C ALA A 30 -1.29 -13.35 14.12
N HIS A 31 -0.68 -14.14 15.00
CA HIS A 31 -1.25 -14.92 16.11
C HIS A 31 -2.06 -16.17 15.73
N ASP A 32 -1.36 -17.30 15.57
CA ASP A 32 -1.96 -18.61 15.82
C ASP A 32 -1.21 -19.27 16.98
N HIS A 33 -1.84 -19.33 18.15
CA HIS A 33 -1.44 -20.21 19.25
C HIS A 33 -1.93 -21.62 18.94
N ILE A 34 -1.33 -22.27 17.94
CA ILE A 34 -1.33 -23.72 17.84
C ILE A 34 0.11 -24.16 17.75
N GLN A 35 0.61 -24.66 18.87
CA GLN A 35 1.85 -25.41 18.98
C GLN A 35 1.68 -26.73 18.21
N MET A 36 1.72 -26.67 16.88
CA MET A 36 2.00 -27.84 16.07
C MET A 36 3.52 -27.97 16.03
N ASN A 37 4.02 -28.96 16.75
CA ASN A 37 5.39 -29.43 16.71
C ASN A 37 5.71 -29.98 15.31
N MET A 38 5.87 -29.08 14.33
CA MET A 38 6.49 -29.39 13.05
C MET A 38 8.00 -29.33 13.25
N PRO A 39 8.77 -30.34 12.82
CA PRO A 39 10.22 -30.25 12.86
C PRO A 39 10.63 -29.01 12.07
N ALA A 40 11.49 -28.18 12.68
CA ALA A 40 12.09 -27.04 12.03
C ALA A 40 12.93 -27.52 10.84
N ASN A 41 12.30 -27.70 9.68
CA ASN A 41 13.01 -27.76 8.42
C ASN A 41 13.63 -26.36 8.25
N GLY A 42 14.90 -26.22 8.64
CA GLY A 42 15.65 -24.95 8.62
C GLY A 42 15.94 -24.42 7.21
N GLY A 43 15.08 -24.71 6.24
CA GLY A 43 15.11 -24.21 4.87
C GLY A 43 14.32 -22.91 4.72
N TRP A 44 14.30 -22.39 3.49
CA TRP A 44 13.53 -21.21 3.13
C TRP A 44 12.07 -21.55 2.89
N GLN A 45 11.17 -20.73 3.43
CA GLN A 45 9.74 -20.72 3.15
C GLN A 45 9.47 -19.59 2.16
N LEU A 46 8.87 -19.91 1.02
CA LEU A 46 8.62 -18.95 -0.04
C LEU A 46 7.12 -18.66 -0.10
N MET A 47 6.78 -17.39 -0.29
CA MET A 47 5.42 -16.94 -0.56
C MET A 47 5.46 -15.94 -1.72
N GLN A 48 4.43 -15.90 -2.54
CA GLN A 48 4.28 -14.90 -3.57
C GLN A 48 2.80 -14.58 -3.77
N ASP A 49 2.53 -13.37 -4.25
CA ASP A 49 1.21 -12.92 -4.67
C ASP A 49 1.39 -11.96 -5.85
N GLY A 50 0.34 -11.71 -6.61
CA GLY A 50 0.41 -10.81 -7.75
C GLY A 50 -0.94 -10.52 -8.37
N ILE A 51 -1.05 -9.37 -9.02
CA ILE A 51 -2.23 -8.99 -9.77
C ILE A 51 -1.86 -8.32 -11.08
N VAL A 52 -2.71 -8.54 -12.09
CA VAL A 52 -2.69 -7.81 -13.35
C VAL A 52 -4.13 -7.44 -13.66
N PHE A 53 -4.38 -6.15 -13.85
CA PHE A 53 -5.67 -5.66 -14.31
C PHE A 53 -5.57 -5.26 -15.78
N ALA A 54 -6.66 -5.43 -16.53
CA ALA A 54 -6.83 -4.84 -17.85
C ALA A 54 -8.01 -3.88 -17.77
N GLU A 55 -7.75 -2.59 -17.91
CA GLU A 55 -8.73 -1.54 -17.65
C GLU A 55 -9.01 -0.70 -18.89
N LEU A 56 -10.30 -0.56 -19.21
CA LEU A 56 -10.80 0.46 -20.13
C LEU A 56 -11.33 1.63 -19.29
N ASN A 57 -10.56 2.70 -19.19
CA ASN A 57 -10.89 3.86 -18.39
C ASN A 57 -11.59 4.91 -19.27
N HIS A 58 -12.84 5.23 -18.95
CA HIS A 58 -13.61 6.29 -19.62
C HIS A 58 -14.15 7.29 -18.60
N GLN A 59 -13.65 8.52 -18.66
CA GLN A 59 -14.09 9.62 -17.81
C GLN A 59 -14.69 10.72 -18.66
N GLY A 60 -15.86 11.20 -18.27
CA GLY A 60 -16.61 12.22 -19.02
C GLY A 60 -16.11 13.65 -18.79
N GLY A 61 -16.58 14.57 -19.64
CA GLY A 61 -16.34 16.01 -19.50
C GLY A 61 -15.01 16.49 -20.09
N PRO A 62 -14.74 17.81 -20.08
CA PRO A 62 -13.58 18.40 -20.74
C PRO A 62 -12.21 17.97 -20.19
N ARG A 63 -12.18 17.55 -18.91
CA ARG A 63 -10.97 17.04 -18.22
C ARG A 63 -10.82 15.52 -18.32
N GLY A 64 -11.84 14.84 -18.86
CA GLY A 64 -11.88 13.38 -18.98
C GLY A 64 -11.17 12.85 -20.24
N GLY A 65 -11.48 11.60 -20.59
CA GLY A 65 -10.90 10.93 -21.76
C GLY A 65 -11.18 9.43 -21.78
N ARG A 66 -10.58 8.75 -22.76
CA ARG A 66 -10.60 7.29 -22.88
C ARG A 66 -9.18 6.77 -22.99
N GLU A 67 -8.91 5.65 -22.35
CA GLU A 67 -7.62 4.96 -22.43
C GLU A 67 -7.77 3.49 -22.04
N PHE A 68 -6.76 2.71 -22.40
CA PHE A 68 -6.58 1.34 -21.97
C PHE A 68 -5.27 1.26 -21.20
N VAL A 69 -5.32 0.77 -19.97
CA VAL A 69 -4.15 0.65 -19.09
C VAL A 69 -4.12 -0.71 -18.42
N VAL A 70 -2.93 -1.17 -18.05
CA VAL A 70 -2.75 -2.50 -17.45
C VAL A 70 -1.93 -2.38 -16.15
N PRO A 71 -2.52 -1.85 -15.07
CA PRO A 71 -1.83 -1.73 -13.79
C PRO A 71 -1.59 -3.11 -13.18
N ASN A 72 -0.44 -3.29 -12.53
CA ASN A 72 -0.01 -4.58 -12.03
C ASN A 72 0.99 -4.49 -10.89
N TRP A 73 1.09 -5.58 -10.14
CA TRP A 73 2.15 -5.77 -9.15
C TRP A 73 2.42 -7.26 -8.95
N TRP A 74 3.64 -7.58 -8.54
CA TRP A 74 4.06 -8.89 -8.07
C TRP A 74 4.80 -8.74 -6.75
N MET A 75 4.52 -9.60 -5.79
CA MET A 75 5.17 -9.64 -4.49
C MET A 75 5.76 -11.03 -4.25
N GLY A 76 6.98 -11.07 -3.73
CA GLY A 76 7.66 -12.28 -3.29
C GLY A 76 8.19 -12.12 -1.86
N MET A 77 8.14 -13.18 -1.09
CA MET A 77 8.70 -13.26 0.26
C MET A 77 9.48 -14.56 0.43
N ALA A 78 10.62 -14.47 1.11
CA ALA A 78 11.42 -15.62 1.50
C ALA A 78 11.74 -15.52 3.00
N SER A 79 11.26 -16.46 3.80
CA SER A 79 11.46 -16.49 5.25
C SER A 79 12.27 -17.69 5.69
N ARG A 80 13.10 -17.53 6.72
CA ARG A 80 13.86 -18.61 7.32
C ARG A 80 13.96 -18.42 8.83
N ASP A 81 13.71 -19.49 9.58
CA ASP A 81 13.96 -19.52 11.02
C ASP A 81 15.46 -19.67 11.28
N LEU A 82 16.00 -18.74 12.07
CA LEU A 82 17.37 -18.71 12.54
C LEU A 82 17.42 -19.10 14.02
N SER A 83 18.62 -19.30 14.56
CA SER A 83 18.79 -19.58 16.00
C SER A 83 18.28 -18.43 16.90
N ARG A 84 18.24 -17.21 16.37
CA ARG A 84 17.78 -16.01 17.06
C ARG A 84 16.69 -15.30 16.26
N GLY A 85 15.54 -15.95 16.12
CA GLY A 85 14.36 -15.35 15.47
C GLY A 85 14.21 -15.70 13.99
N ARG A 86 13.37 -14.95 13.27
CA ARG A 86 13.02 -15.20 11.87
C ARG A 86 13.52 -14.08 10.98
N LEU A 87 14.23 -14.44 9.92
CA LEU A 87 14.65 -13.53 8.86
C LEU A 87 13.69 -13.69 7.68
N THR A 88 13.20 -12.57 7.14
CA THR A 88 12.34 -12.52 5.97
C THR A 88 12.90 -11.50 4.98
N PHE A 89 13.03 -11.88 3.72
CA PHE A 89 13.22 -10.97 2.61
C PHE A 89 11.89 -10.73 1.92
N THR A 90 11.57 -9.48 1.60
CA THR A 90 10.38 -9.09 0.86
C THR A 90 10.78 -8.32 -0.39
N GLY A 91 10.09 -8.61 -1.49
CA GLY A 91 10.26 -7.93 -2.77
C GLY A 91 8.88 -7.62 -3.36
N MET A 92 8.71 -6.44 -3.92
CA MET A 92 7.50 -6.06 -4.65
C MET A 92 7.90 -5.28 -5.90
N LEU A 93 7.40 -5.74 -7.05
CA LEU A 93 7.74 -5.23 -8.37
C LEU A 93 6.49 -4.81 -9.15
N SER A 94 6.61 -3.83 -10.03
CA SER A 94 5.55 -3.43 -10.97
C SER A 94 6.09 -3.28 -12.40
N LEU A 95 5.27 -3.64 -13.39
CA LEU A 95 5.51 -3.32 -14.80
C LEU A 95 4.69 -2.12 -15.27
N ASP A 96 4.04 -1.38 -14.36
CA ASP A 96 3.37 -0.10 -14.66
C ASP A 96 4.20 0.86 -15.52
N PRO A 97 5.54 0.97 -15.37
CA PRO A 97 6.35 1.81 -16.24
C PRO A 97 6.23 1.48 -17.73
N ALA A 98 5.98 0.20 -18.07
CA ALA A 98 5.79 -0.27 -19.43
C ALA A 98 4.31 -0.37 -19.83
N THR A 99 3.43 -0.72 -18.89
CA THR A 99 2.03 -1.09 -19.18
C THR A 99 1.02 0.03 -18.95
N VAL A 100 1.36 1.00 -18.10
CA VAL A 100 0.60 2.22 -17.83
C VAL A 100 1.33 3.42 -18.48
N GLY A 101 2.66 3.43 -18.41
CA GLY A 101 3.52 4.44 -18.99
C GLY A 101 3.69 5.68 -18.11
N LYS A 102 4.67 6.53 -18.44
CA LYS A 102 5.07 7.70 -17.62
C LYS A 102 3.96 8.70 -17.33
N ASN A 103 2.97 8.80 -18.22
CA ASN A 103 1.83 9.67 -18.02
C ASN A 103 0.79 9.07 -17.06
N GLY A 104 0.99 7.86 -16.54
CA GLY A 104 0.05 7.23 -15.64
C GLY A 104 -1.32 6.99 -16.30
N TYR A 105 -2.38 6.97 -15.49
CA TYR A 105 -3.76 6.83 -15.95
C TYR A 105 -4.63 8.00 -15.46
N ARG A 106 -5.74 8.29 -16.13
CA ARG A 106 -6.71 9.35 -15.81
C ARG A 106 -7.40 9.03 -14.51
N GLU A 107 -7.48 10.02 -13.65
CA GLU A 107 -8.21 9.98 -12.41
C GLU A 107 -8.61 11.40 -12.04
N ILE A 108 -9.79 11.85 -12.49
CA ILE A 108 -10.24 13.23 -12.27
C ILE A 108 -10.23 13.55 -10.77
N PHE A 109 -9.74 14.75 -10.44
CA PHE A 109 -9.45 15.24 -9.09
C PHE A 109 -8.16 14.71 -8.44
N GLN A 110 -7.48 13.75 -9.06
CA GLN A 110 -6.17 13.33 -8.58
C GLN A 110 -5.12 14.41 -8.84
N THR A 111 -4.26 14.59 -7.85
CA THR A 111 -3.11 15.48 -7.89
C THR A 111 -1.98 14.83 -7.10
N GLY A 112 -0.76 14.89 -7.62
CA GLY A 112 0.43 14.37 -6.95
C GLY A 112 1.54 14.15 -7.96
N GLU A 113 2.79 14.19 -7.50
CA GLU A 113 3.99 14.01 -8.32
C GLU A 113 4.08 14.92 -9.58
N ALA A 114 5.13 14.73 -10.36
CA ALA A 114 5.45 15.56 -11.51
C ALA A 114 5.90 14.72 -12.72
N LEU A 115 5.62 15.24 -13.91
CA LEU A 115 6.11 14.72 -15.18
C LEU A 115 6.60 15.88 -16.05
N ASN A 116 7.85 15.80 -16.49
CA ASN A 116 8.58 16.83 -17.23
C ASN A 116 8.54 18.21 -16.53
N GLY A 117 8.73 18.22 -15.21
CA GLY A 117 8.70 19.44 -14.39
C GLY A 117 7.32 20.09 -14.25
N ARG A 118 6.24 19.36 -14.56
CA ARG A 118 4.86 19.85 -14.46
C ARG A 118 4.05 18.92 -13.55
N PRO A 119 3.12 19.45 -12.75
CA PRO A 119 2.30 18.61 -11.87
C PRO A 119 1.41 17.68 -12.68
N LEU A 120 1.23 16.44 -12.21
CA LEU A 120 0.17 15.57 -12.71
C LEU A 120 -1.15 16.02 -12.09
N ILE A 121 -2.11 16.35 -12.96
CA ILE A 121 -3.45 16.81 -12.59
C ILE A 121 -4.46 15.94 -13.34
N ASP A 122 -5.48 15.47 -12.63
CA ASP A 122 -6.49 14.52 -13.10
C ASP A 122 -5.89 13.19 -13.59
N ARG A 123 -4.72 12.83 -13.06
CA ARG A 123 -4.00 11.62 -13.40
C ARG A 123 -3.31 11.07 -12.16
N GLN A 124 -3.26 9.74 -12.07
CA GLN A 124 -2.47 9.01 -11.11
C GLN A 124 -1.18 8.53 -11.80
N HIS A 125 -0.03 8.77 -11.19
CA HIS A 125 1.26 8.29 -11.67
C HIS A 125 1.34 6.75 -11.64
N PRO A 126 2.16 6.12 -12.50
CA PRO A 126 2.44 4.69 -12.38
C PRO A 126 3.23 4.41 -11.11
N HIS A 127 3.21 3.16 -10.65
CA HIS A 127 4.21 2.72 -9.68
C HIS A 127 5.58 2.54 -10.33
N ASP A 128 6.62 2.61 -9.51
CA ASP A 128 8.00 2.27 -9.85
C ASP A 128 8.18 0.75 -10.03
N LEU A 129 9.19 0.37 -10.82
CA LEU A 129 9.54 -1.05 -11.02
C LEU A 129 9.81 -1.73 -9.68
N PHE A 130 10.50 -1.05 -8.77
CA PHE A 130 10.80 -1.54 -7.43
C PHE A 130 9.93 -0.79 -6.42
N MET A 131 8.92 -1.48 -5.88
CA MET A 131 8.04 -0.93 -4.85
C MET A 131 8.45 -1.37 -3.45
N GLN A 132 9.13 -2.51 -3.34
CA GLN A 132 9.71 -2.99 -2.09
C GLN A 132 10.90 -3.89 -2.36
N LEU A 133 11.97 -3.70 -1.58
CA LEU A 133 13.14 -4.57 -1.51
C LEU A 133 13.69 -4.43 -0.09
N ALA A 134 13.29 -5.31 0.82
CA ALA A 134 13.61 -5.16 2.23
C ALA A 134 13.95 -6.49 2.90
N ALA A 135 14.69 -6.40 4.00
CA ALA A 135 14.89 -7.48 4.94
C ALA A 135 14.20 -7.13 6.26
N VAL A 136 13.61 -8.14 6.90
CA VAL A 136 12.93 -8.04 8.19
C VAL A 136 13.47 -9.13 9.09
N TRP A 137 13.98 -8.76 10.25
CA TRP A 137 14.45 -9.69 11.26
C TRP A 137 13.66 -9.50 12.55
N ARG A 138 12.87 -10.51 12.92
CA ARG A 138 12.10 -10.52 14.16
C ARG A 138 12.71 -11.46 15.18
N VAL A 139 13.02 -10.93 16.36
CA VAL A 139 13.58 -11.65 17.49
C VAL A 139 12.55 -11.73 18.62
N PRO A 140 12.08 -12.91 19.02
CA PRO A 140 11.26 -13.06 20.22
C PRO A 140 12.12 -12.79 21.47
N MET A 141 11.62 -11.95 22.37
CA MET A 141 12.29 -11.62 23.66
C MET A 141 11.60 -12.28 24.87
N GLY A 142 10.54 -13.06 24.63
CA GLY A 142 9.78 -13.80 25.63
C GLY A 142 8.51 -14.38 25.00
N GLU A 143 7.57 -14.82 25.82
CA GLU A 143 6.32 -15.45 25.34
C GLU A 143 5.37 -14.47 24.62
N SER A 144 5.42 -13.18 25.00
CA SER A 144 4.45 -12.18 24.55
C SER A 144 5.09 -10.92 23.97
N THR A 145 6.41 -10.90 23.74
CA THR A 145 7.13 -9.73 23.27
C THR A 145 8.14 -10.08 22.19
N GLY A 146 8.14 -9.30 21.11
CA GLY A 146 9.11 -9.38 20.02
C GLY A 146 9.71 -8.02 19.70
N ILE A 147 10.93 -8.05 19.16
CA ILE A 147 11.58 -6.90 18.56
C ILE A 147 11.78 -7.19 17.08
N THR A 148 11.46 -6.24 16.24
CA THR A 148 11.65 -6.33 14.79
C THR A 148 12.56 -5.21 14.32
N LEU A 149 13.53 -5.56 13.48
CA LEU A 149 14.31 -4.62 12.69
C LEU A 149 14.02 -4.89 11.22
N ALA A 150 13.68 -3.85 10.48
CA ALA A 150 13.42 -3.94 9.05
C ALA A 150 14.15 -2.83 8.31
N GLY A 151 14.50 -3.07 7.06
CA GLY A 151 15.05 -2.01 6.20
C GLY A 151 15.48 -2.50 4.84
N GLY A 152 15.70 -1.56 3.94
CA GLY A 152 16.10 -1.84 2.57
C GLY A 152 16.17 -0.60 1.69
N PRO A 153 16.67 -0.76 0.45
CA PRO A 153 16.68 0.31 -0.54
C PRO A 153 15.29 0.79 -0.94
N VAL A 154 14.25 -0.04 -0.82
CA VAL A 154 12.86 0.36 -1.04
C VAL A 154 11.95 -0.29 -0.01
N GLY A 155 11.05 0.47 0.60
CA GLY A 155 9.99 -0.10 1.41
C GLY A 155 9.09 0.93 2.07
N GLU A 156 8.20 0.42 2.92
CA GLU A 156 7.22 1.24 3.64
C GLU A 156 7.77 1.66 5.02
N PRO A 157 7.87 2.98 5.30
CA PRO A 157 8.12 3.48 6.65
C PRO A 157 6.88 3.31 7.53
N ALA A 158 7.05 3.40 8.84
CA ALA A 158 6.00 3.35 9.85
C ALA A 158 5.10 4.60 9.79
N LEU A 159 4.36 4.77 8.70
CA LEU A 159 3.55 5.95 8.41
C LEU A 159 2.43 5.62 7.43
N GLY A 160 1.20 5.84 7.87
CA GLY A 160 0.02 5.59 7.06
C GLY A 160 -0.62 4.22 7.35
N PRO A 161 -1.85 4.03 6.87
CA PRO A 161 -2.48 2.70 6.79
C PRO A 161 -1.73 1.79 5.79
N VAL A 162 -2.00 0.49 5.86
CA VAL A 162 -1.61 -0.49 4.81
C VAL A 162 -1.92 0.09 3.43
N ALA A 163 -1.02 0.00 2.46
CA ALA A 163 -1.26 0.54 1.11
C ALA A 163 -2.57 0.00 0.52
N PHE A 164 -3.33 0.86 -0.18
CA PHE A 164 -4.69 0.54 -0.62
C PHE A 164 -4.79 -0.79 -1.39
N MET A 165 -3.80 -1.11 -2.23
CA MET A 165 -3.78 -2.34 -3.05
C MET A 165 -3.68 -3.63 -2.22
N HIS A 166 -3.15 -3.55 -1.00
CA HIS A 166 -3.06 -4.68 -0.07
C HIS A 166 -4.23 -4.76 0.91
N ARG A 167 -5.12 -3.76 0.92
CA ARG A 167 -6.30 -3.80 1.80
C ARG A 167 -7.31 -4.78 1.24
N ALA A 168 -7.76 -5.73 2.07
CA ALA A 168 -8.80 -6.69 1.68
C ALA A 168 -10.10 -6.02 1.18
N SER A 169 -10.39 -4.79 1.62
CA SER A 169 -11.52 -3.96 1.21
C SER A 169 -11.37 -3.31 -0.17
N ALA A 170 -10.13 -3.16 -0.68
CA ALA A 170 -9.82 -2.50 -1.95
C ALA A 170 -9.03 -3.38 -2.94
N ALA A 171 -8.73 -4.64 -2.59
CA ALA A 171 -7.94 -5.57 -3.41
C ALA A 171 -8.45 -5.80 -4.85
N ASP A 172 -9.73 -5.53 -5.12
CA ASP A 172 -10.34 -5.68 -6.44
C ASP A 172 -10.51 -4.32 -7.18
N ASN A 173 -10.03 -3.22 -6.59
CA ASN A 173 -10.08 -1.91 -7.20
C ASN A 173 -8.76 -1.65 -7.96
N PRO A 174 -8.80 -1.55 -9.30
CA PRO A 174 -7.60 -1.31 -10.09
C PRO A 174 -7.08 0.14 -9.98
N THR A 175 -7.91 1.08 -9.50
CA THR A 175 -7.53 2.49 -9.35
C THR A 175 -7.21 2.86 -7.91
N ALA A 176 -6.26 3.77 -7.75
CA ALA A 176 -5.91 4.39 -6.50
C ALA A 176 -7.11 5.20 -5.94
N PRO A 177 -7.42 5.09 -4.64
CA PRO A 177 -8.33 6.03 -4.00
C PRO A 177 -7.85 7.49 -4.16
N LEU A 178 -8.77 8.44 -4.31
CA LEU A 178 -8.43 9.88 -4.31
C LEU A 178 -7.68 10.33 -3.03
N GLY A 179 -7.81 9.57 -1.94
CA GLY A 179 -7.09 9.80 -0.70
C GLY A 179 -5.63 9.33 -0.70
N HIS A 180 -5.16 8.66 -1.75
CA HIS A 180 -3.88 7.95 -1.77
C HIS A 180 -2.68 8.84 -1.38
N HIS A 181 -2.52 9.98 -2.07
CA HIS A 181 -1.46 10.95 -1.76
C HIS A 181 -1.54 11.59 -0.36
N THR A 182 -2.71 11.51 0.29
CA THR A 182 -2.89 12.04 1.64
C THR A 182 -2.69 10.97 2.72
N LEU A 183 -2.87 9.69 2.38
CA LEU A 183 -2.90 8.59 3.35
C LEU A 183 -1.64 7.75 3.30
N ASP A 184 -1.31 7.23 2.12
CA ASP A 184 -0.41 6.11 1.93
C ASP A 184 0.56 6.26 0.74
N SER A 185 0.79 7.47 0.21
CA SER A 185 1.83 7.65 -0.83
C SER A 185 3.24 7.21 -0.38
N THR A 186 3.51 7.24 0.93
CA THR A 186 4.78 6.79 1.50
C THR A 186 4.98 5.27 1.47
N HIS A 187 4.04 4.48 0.94
CA HIS A 187 4.20 3.02 0.81
C HIS A 187 5.38 2.60 -0.06
N ILE A 188 5.89 3.49 -0.92
CA ILE A 188 7.15 3.35 -1.63
C ILE A 188 8.06 4.50 -1.17
N ALA A 189 9.06 4.20 -0.35
CA ALA A 189 10.11 5.13 0.04
C ALA A 189 11.49 4.54 -0.27
N PHE A 190 12.38 5.36 -0.85
CA PHE A 190 13.72 4.93 -1.25
C PHE A 190 14.76 5.10 -0.15
N GLY A 191 15.01 4.02 0.58
CA GLY A 191 15.87 3.98 1.74
C GLY A 191 15.04 4.14 3.01
N VAL A 192 14.87 3.03 3.72
CA VAL A 192 14.10 2.97 4.97
C VAL A 192 14.76 2.04 5.96
N VAL A 193 14.73 2.42 7.23
CA VAL A 193 15.04 1.57 8.38
C VAL A 193 13.94 1.75 9.41
N THR A 194 13.40 0.64 9.88
CA THR A 194 12.31 0.57 10.86
C THR A 194 12.70 -0.31 12.03
N ALA A 195 12.41 0.15 13.23
CA ALA A 195 12.45 -0.66 14.44
C ALA A 195 11.05 -0.77 15.03
N ALA A 196 10.68 -1.95 15.52
CA ALA A 196 9.39 -2.18 16.15
C ALA A 196 9.50 -3.05 17.40
N VAL A 197 8.58 -2.83 18.33
CA VAL A 197 8.36 -3.70 19.49
C VAL A 197 6.90 -4.10 19.50
N ASP A 198 6.64 -5.40 19.54
CA ASP A 198 5.32 -5.98 19.70
C ASP A 198 5.12 -6.53 21.12
N ARG A 199 3.95 -6.27 21.71
CA ARG A 199 3.54 -6.86 22.99
C ARG A 199 2.03 -7.07 23.07
N GLY A 200 1.61 -8.34 23.09
CA GLY A 200 0.19 -8.69 23.06
C GLY A 200 -0.49 -8.07 21.82
N PRO A 201 -1.60 -7.32 21.98
CA PRO A 201 -2.32 -6.74 20.84
C PRO A 201 -1.66 -5.47 20.28
N PHE A 202 -0.55 -4.99 20.85
CA PHE A 202 0.08 -3.73 20.46
C PHE A 202 1.37 -3.93 19.68
N VAL A 203 1.60 -3.09 18.68
CA VAL A 203 2.90 -2.93 18.02
C VAL A 203 3.22 -1.44 17.96
N VAL A 204 4.44 -1.07 18.33
CA VAL A 204 4.94 0.31 18.20
C VAL A 204 6.13 0.28 17.26
N GLU A 205 6.10 1.14 16.25
CA GLU A 205 7.08 1.21 15.18
C GLU A 205 7.65 2.63 15.07
N VAL A 206 8.93 2.74 14.69
CA VAL A 206 9.60 3.99 14.35
C VAL A 206 10.45 3.78 13.11
N SER A 207 10.46 4.75 12.20
CA SER A 207 11.23 4.68 10.96
C SER A 207 12.03 5.92 10.68
N LEU A 208 13.25 5.72 10.20
CA LEU A 208 14.08 6.72 9.52
C LEU A 208 14.08 6.39 8.04
N PHE A 209 13.85 7.39 7.18
CA PHE A 209 13.72 7.18 5.75
C PHE A 209 14.05 8.44 4.94
N ASN A 210 14.24 8.25 3.64
CA ASN A 210 14.24 9.34 2.66
C ASN A 210 12.79 9.76 2.37
N GLY A 211 12.44 11.01 2.66
CA GLY A 211 11.06 11.50 2.51
C GLY A 211 10.62 11.75 1.08
N ARG A 212 11.55 11.77 0.13
CA ARG A 212 11.30 12.11 -1.29
C ARG A 212 10.38 11.07 -1.95
N GLU A 213 9.31 11.54 -2.58
CA GLU A 213 8.49 10.68 -3.46
C GLU A 213 9.30 10.25 -4.71
N PRO A 214 9.00 9.08 -5.29
CA PRO A 214 9.64 8.64 -6.53
C PRO A 214 9.58 9.69 -7.64
N ASP A 215 10.62 9.75 -8.47
CA ASP A 215 10.66 10.72 -9.57
C ASP A 215 9.96 10.18 -10.84
N GLU A 216 10.15 10.80 -12.00
CA GLU A 216 9.52 10.36 -13.25
C GLU A 216 10.24 9.18 -13.94
N ASN A 217 11.42 8.80 -13.46
CA ASN A 217 12.17 7.64 -13.90
C ASN A 217 11.77 6.44 -13.04
N ARG A 218 10.96 5.56 -13.64
CA ARG A 218 10.27 4.51 -12.88
C ARG A 218 10.98 3.17 -12.89
N TRP A 219 12.23 3.12 -13.33
CA TRP A 219 12.96 1.88 -13.60
C TRP A 219 14.14 1.67 -12.64
N ASP A 220 14.45 2.66 -11.84
CA ASP A 220 15.60 2.77 -10.96
C ASP A 220 15.20 2.75 -9.48
N ILE A 221 16.19 3.00 -8.63
CA ILE A 221 16.06 3.05 -7.18
C ILE A 221 16.79 4.31 -6.71
N GLU A 222 16.05 5.28 -6.17
CA GLU A 222 16.58 6.61 -5.82
C GLU A 222 16.94 6.71 -4.33
N VAL A 223 17.83 5.84 -3.83
CA VAL A 223 18.22 5.87 -2.41
C VAL A 223 18.87 7.22 -2.07
N GLY A 224 18.33 7.87 -1.05
CA GLY A 224 18.80 9.16 -0.54
C GLY A 224 19.23 9.11 0.91
N ARG A 225 19.51 10.29 1.47
CA ARG A 225 19.76 10.46 2.90
C ARG A 225 18.51 10.15 3.71
N PHE A 226 18.67 9.70 4.95
CA PHE A 226 17.57 9.67 5.90
C PHE A 226 17.36 11.09 6.46
N ASP A 227 16.37 11.80 5.92
CA ASP A 227 15.98 13.15 6.34
C ASP A 227 14.58 13.21 6.97
N SER A 228 13.88 12.08 6.98
CA SER A 228 12.50 11.97 7.45
C SER A 228 12.35 10.93 8.56
N LEU A 229 11.37 11.16 9.45
CA LEU A 229 11.11 10.36 10.64
C LEU A 229 9.62 10.14 10.81
N SER A 230 9.21 8.92 11.16
CA SER A 230 7.83 8.61 11.50
C SER A 230 7.70 7.62 12.65
N GLY A 231 6.51 7.59 13.25
CA GLY A 231 6.11 6.57 14.21
C GLY A 231 4.68 6.11 13.97
N ARG A 232 4.43 4.83 14.27
CA ARG A 232 3.13 4.17 14.11
C ARG A 232 2.83 3.26 15.30
N ILE A 233 1.58 3.24 15.71
CA ILE A 233 1.07 2.33 16.73
C ILE A 233 -0.06 1.51 16.11
N TRP A 234 0.02 0.19 16.25
CA TRP A 234 -1.05 -0.74 15.96
C TRP A 234 -1.73 -1.23 17.23
N TYR A 235 -3.03 -1.43 17.15
CA TYR A 235 -3.82 -2.15 18.13
C TYR A 235 -4.71 -3.19 17.43
N ARG A 236 -4.49 -4.46 17.77
CA ARG A 236 -5.15 -5.64 17.22
C ARG A 236 -5.82 -6.41 18.35
N PRO A 237 -7.03 -6.02 18.79
CA PRO A 237 -7.72 -6.65 19.93
C PRO A 237 -8.16 -8.10 19.67
N GLY A 238 -8.15 -8.53 18.41
CA GLY A 238 -8.45 -9.88 17.97
C GLY A 238 -8.24 -10.00 16.46
N ASP A 239 -8.45 -11.19 15.92
CA ASP A 239 -8.05 -11.54 14.55
C ASP A 239 -8.78 -10.78 13.45
N GLU A 240 -9.96 -10.21 13.76
CA GLU A 240 -10.78 -9.50 12.78
C GLU A 240 -10.50 -7.99 12.73
N TRP A 241 -9.80 -7.42 13.72
CA TRP A 241 -9.70 -5.96 13.88
C TRP A 241 -8.25 -5.48 13.86
N GLU A 242 -7.99 -4.47 13.02
CA GLU A 242 -6.72 -3.76 12.98
C GLU A 242 -6.95 -2.26 13.05
N LEU A 243 -6.41 -1.63 14.09
CA LEU A 243 -6.47 -0.18 14.28
C LEU A 243 -5.05 0.37 14.27
N GLN A 244 -4.86 1.52 13.61
CA GLN A 244 -3.55 2.18 13.57
C GLN A 244 -3.69 3.69 13.74
N ALA A 245 -2.69 4.30 14.37
CA ALA A 245 -2.45 5.73 14.31
C ALA A 245 -0.96 6.00 14.08
N SER A 246 -0.66 6.96 13.21
CA SER A 246 0.73 7.28 12.84
C SER A 246 0.91 8.78 12.60
N SER A 247 2.14 9.24 12.79
CA SER A 247 2.57 10.59 12.43
C SER A 247 4.00 10.59 11.95
N GLY A 248 4.31 11.43 10.96
CA GLY A 248 5.66 11.57 10.43
C GLY A 248 5.95 12.96 9.91
N ARG A 249 7.22 13.35 10.00
CA ARG A 249 7.79 14.55 9.41
C ARG A 249 8.57 14.14 8.15
N LEU A 250 8.11 14.63 7.01
CA LEU A 250 8.72 14.40 5.70
C LEU A 250 9.43 15.67 5.27
N GLU A 251 10.70 15.55 4.89
CA GLU A 251 11.51 16.63 4.33
C GLU A 251 11.40 16.62 2.80
N ASP A 252 10.97 17.73 2.21
CA ASP A 252 10.83 17.94 0.77
C ASP A 252 10.26 16.73 0.00
N PRO A 253 9.09 16.17 0.37
CA PRO A 253 8.55 14.98 -0.28
C PRO A 253 8.15 15.24 -1.74
N GLU A 254 7.49 16.38 -2.00
CA GLU A 254 6.97 16.74 -3.32
C GLU A 254 8.05 17.49 -4.13
N GLN A 255 8.37 17.04 -5.35
CA GLN A 255 9.40 17.66 -6.19
C GLN A 255 9.11 19.14 -6.52
N LEU A 256 7.84 19.49 -6.70
CA LEU A 256 7.39 20.82 -7.13
C LEU A 256 6.93 21.72 -5.98
N GLU A 257 6.80 21.17 -4.77
CA GLU A 257 6.42 21.91 -3.55
C GLU A 257 7.43 21.56 -2.42
N PRO A 258 8.69 22.05 -2.50
CA PRO A 258 9.66 21.86 -1.42
C PRO A 258 9.14 22.43 -0.09
N GLY A 259 9.51 21.81 1.02
CA GLY A 259 9.05 22.16 2.35
C GLY A 259 8.87 20.94 3.24
N ILE A 260 8.30 21.17 4.42
CA ILE A 260 8.06 20.10 5.39
C ILE A 260 6.59 19.70 5.36
N ILE A 261 6.33 18.40 5.30
CA ILE A 261 5.00 17.86 5.50
C ILE A 261 4.95 17.10 6.82
N ILE A 262 4.02 17.49 7.70
CA ILE A 262 3.61 16.68 8.84
C ILE A 262 2.37 15.89 8.44
N ARG A 263 2.56 14.58 8.23
CA ARG A 263 1.50 13.65 7.87
C ARG A 263 1.03 12.91 9.11
N THR A 264 -0.25 13.04 9.44
CA THR A 264 -0.91 12.32 10.53
C THR A 264 -2.05 11.50 9.97
N THR A 265 -2.11 10.21 10.32
CA THR A 265 -3.17 9.32 9.86
C THR A 265 -3.72 8.46 10.99
N ALA A 266 -4.96 8.01 10.83
CA ALA A 266 -5.57 6.99 11.66
C ALA A 266 -6.45 6.11 10.79
N SER A 267 -6.45 4.81 11.00
CA SER A 267 -7.33 3.89 10.28
C SER A 267 -7.83 2.75 11.15
N GLY A 268 -8.99 2.23 10.78
CA GLY A 268 -9.52 0.99 11.32
C GLY A 268 -9.98 0.08 10.19
N SER A 269 -9.57 -1.17 10.25
CA SER A 269 -9.98 -2.24 9.36
C SER A 269 -10.66 -3.34 10.15
N TRP A 270 -11.78 -3.81 9.63
CA TRP A 270 -12.41 -5.05 10.07
C TRP A 270 -12.43 -6.03 8.90
N THR A 271 -11.92 -7.24 9.11
CA THR A 271 -11.94 -8.29 8.11
C THR A 271 -12.39 -9.61 8.73
N ARG A 272 -13.45 -10.18 8.18
CA ARG A 272 -13.97 -11.49 8.60
C ARG A 272 -13.95 -12.46 7.44
N ARG A 273 -13.43 -13.66 7.71
CA ARG A 273 -13.44 -14.79 6.78
C ARG A 273 -14.48 -15.81 7.22
N ASN A 274 -15.31 -16.26 6.29
CA ASN A 274 -16.25 -17.36 6.51
C ASN A 274 -16.10 -18.37 5.36
N GLY A 275 -15.25 -19.38 5.56
CA GLY A 275 -14.83 -20.29 4.50
C GLY A 275 -14.09 -19.54 3.38
N MET A 276 -14.66 -19.52 2.17
CA MET A 276 -14.11 -18.77 1.03
C MET A 276 -14.62 -17.32 0.95
N ALA A 277 -15.61 -16.94 1.76
CA ALA A 277 -16.14 -15.58 1.77
C ALA A 277 -15.25 -14.67 2.62
N ILE A 278 -15.01 -13.44 2.12
CA ILE A 278 -14.31 -12.39 2.85
C ILE A 278 -15.23 -11.18 2.86
N SER A 279 -15.51 -10.68 4.05
CA SER A 279 -16.15 -9.38 4.27
C SER A 279 -15.11 -8.47 4.90
N SER A 280 -14.90 -7.28 4.31
CA SER A 280 -13.89 -6.35 4.81
C SER A 280 -14.37 -4.91 4.68
N VAL A 281 -14.06 -4.13 5.71
CA VAL A 281 -14.34 -2.70 5.79
C VAL A 281 -13.12 -1.97 6.30
N THR A 282 -12.72 -0.90 5.61
CA THR A 282 -11.69 0.00 6.11
C THR A 282 -12.21 1.43 6.12
N ALA A 283 -11.96 2.14 7.21
CA ALA A 283 -12.12 3.58 7.31
C ALA A 283 -10.76 4.19 7.69
N ALA A 284 -10.37 5.26 7.00
CA ALA A 284 -9.10 5.94 7.24
C ALA A 284 -9.25 7.46 7.19
N TYR A 285 -8.53 8.16 8.04
CA TYR A 285 -8.41 9.61 8.07
C TYR A 285 -6.95 10.00 7.89
N GLY A 286 -6.71 11.04 7.09
CA GLY A 286 -5.37 11.56 6.84
C GLY A 286 -5.35 13.07 6.82
N ARG A 287 -4.29 13.65 7.34
CA ARG A 287 -4.05 15.10 7.31
C ARG A 287 -2.57 15.36 7.08
N ASN A 288 -2.29 16.15 6.02
CA ASN A 288 -0.98 16.69 5.71
C ASN A 288 -1.00 18.18 6.07
N ASN A 289 -0.23 18.56 7.08
CA ASN A 289 0.08 19.97 7.33
C ASN A 289 1.35 20.32 6.56
N THR A 290 1.25 21.28 5.66
CA THR A 290 2.35 21.78 4.83
C THR A 290 2.63 23.25 5.18
N ASP A 291 3.76 23.77 4.73
CA ASP A 291 4.09 25.20 4.83
C ASP A 291 3.08 26.10 4.09
N HIS A 292 2.31 25.53 3.15
CA HIS A 292 1.28 26.21 2.36
C HIS A 292 -0.16 25.97 2.87
N GLY A 293 -0.32 25.27 4.00
CA GLY A 293 -1.61 25.01 4.63
C GLY A 293 -1.90 23.53 4.86
N ALA A 294 -3.07 23.23 5.44
CA ALA A 294 -3.48 21.87 5.76
C ALA A 294 -4.34 21.25 4.64
N ARG A 295 -3.92 20.09 4.12
CA ARG A 295 -4.70 19.22 3.23
C ARG A 295 -5.22 18.05 4.07
N SER A 296 -6.51 17.69 3.94
CA SER A 296 -7.10 16.59 4.72
C SER A 296 -7.98 15.70 3.85
N CYS A 297 -7.87 14.39 4.07
CA CYS A 297 -8.75 13.39 3.50
C CYS A 297 -9.65 12.83 4.61
N ARG A 298 -10.98 12.90 4.38
CA ARG A 298 -11.99 12.41 5.33
C ARG A 298 -12.22 10.91 5.15
N PRO A 299 -12.76 10.21 6.16
CA PRO A 299 -13.11 8.79 6.08
C PRO A 299 -13.87 8.47 4.79
N THR A 300 -13.20 7.73 3.91
CA THR A 300 -13.84 7.09 2.76
C THR A 300 -14.04 5.63 3.12
N PRO A 301 -15.27 5.19 3.42
CA PRO A 301 -15.53 3.79 3.73
C PRO A 301 -15.40 2.97 2.44
N TRP A 302 -14.50 1.99 2.46
CA TRP A 302 -14.41 0.97 1.41
C TRP A 302 -15.05 -0.31 1.95
N TRP A 303 -16.15 -0.74 1.32
CA TRP A 303 -16.93 -1.90 1.75
C TRP A 303 -16.88 -2.99 0.68
N ARG A 304 -16.65 -4.23 1.13
CA ARG A 304 -16.68 -5.41 0.29
C ARG A 304 -17.42 -6.56 0.98
N ASP A 305 -18.47 -7.07 0.34
CA ASP A 305 -19.13 -8.34 0.68
C ASP A 305 -19.12 -9.27 -0.54
N ARG A 306 -18.41 -10.40 -0.45
CA ARG A 306 -18.44 -11.45 -1.47
C ARG A 306 -19.15 -12.69 -0.93
N ARG A 307 -20.40 -12.92 -1.38
CA ARG A 307 -21.16 -14.14 -1.03
C ARG A 307 -20.97 -15.30 -2.00
N TRP A 308 -20.63 -15.03 -3.26
CA TRP A 308 -20.32 -16.06 -4.25
C TRP A 308 -19.28 -15.54 -5.23
N SER A 309 -18.02 -15.98 -5.08
CA SER A 309 -17.08 -15.98 -6.19
C SER A 309 -16.42 -17.35 -6.23
N ARG A 310 -16.66 -18.13 -7.28
CA ARG A 310 -15.82 -19.29 -7.61
C ARG A 310 -14.43 -18.73 -7.91
N ARG A 311 -13.53 -18.85 -6.93
CA ARG A 311 -12.12 -18.46 -7.06
C ARG A 311 -11.31 -19.75 -7.17
N VAL A 312 -10.58 -19.89 -8.26
CA VAL A 312 -9.67 -21.02 -8.50
C VAL A 312 -8.37 -20.77 -7.74
N ARG A 313 -7.83 -21.83 -7.14
CA ARG A 313 -6.82 -21.89 -6.08
C ARG A 313 -5.58 -22.61 -6.65
N PHE A 314 -4.34 -22.20 -6.36
CA PHE A 314 -3.19 -23.09 -6.61
C PHE A 314 -2.19 -23.10 -5.48
N SER A 315 -1.64 -24.30 -5.26
CA SER A 315 -0.60 -24.72 -4.32
C SER A 315 0.66 -25.06 -5.10
N HIS A 316 1.83 -24.73 -4.57
CA HIS A 316 2.95 -25.66 -4.35
C HIS A 316 3.54 -25.31 -2.99
#